data_AF-A0AAD5FFS4-F1
#
_entry.id   AF-A0AAD5FFS4-F1
#
_cell.length_a   1.000
_cell.length_b   1.000
_cell.length_c   1.000
_cell.angle_alpha   90.00
_cell.angle_beta   90.00
_cell.angle_gamma   90.00
#
_symmetry.space_group_name_H-M   'P 1'
#
loop_
_entity.id
_entity.type
_entity.pdbx_description
1 polymer ?
#
loop_
_entity_poly.entity_id
_entity_poly.type
_entity_poly.pdbx_seq_one_letter_code
_entity_poly.pdbx_strand_id
1 'polypeptide(L)'
;MTGKGREVANMMERRKRNGVGVILKEEYSKSVVEVKRVSDRLMIVKVEVEGMMINVISAYAPQVGCEMEEKERFWSELDEVVDGVPTKGRLVIGADFNGHVGKGNRGDEEVM
;
A
#
# COMPACT_ATOMS: atom_id res chain seq x y z
N MET A 1 -19.72 10.54 -9.98
CA MET A 1 -18.31 10.96 -10.09
C MET A 1 -17.77 10.47 -11.43
N THR A 2 -17.70 11.34 -12.43
CA THR A 2 -17.29 11.02 -13.81
C THR A 2 -15.91 11.62 -14.08
N GLY A 3 -14.89 11.09 -13.44
CA GLY A 3 -13.49 11.39 -13.77
C GLY A 3 -12.91 10.18 -14.51
N LYS A 4 -12.35 10.39 -15.71
CA LYS A 4 -11.61 9.35 -16.43
C LYS A 4 -10.28 9.06 -15.69
N GLY A 5 -10.33 8.19 -14.69
CA GLY A 5 -9.15 7.61 -14.05
C GLY A 5 -8.69 6.39 -14.85
N ARG A 6 -7.38 6.19 -14.98
CA ARG A 6 -6.78 4.99 -15.54
C ARG A 6 -6.16 4.20 -14.39
N GLU A 7 -6.58 2.96 -14.24
CA GLU A 7 -5.95 2.04 -13.29
C GLU A 7 -4.57 1.65 -13.83
N VAL A 8 -3.53 1.92 -13.06
CA VAL A 8 -2.13 1.67 -13.47
C VAL A 8 -1.61 0.33 -12.97
N ALA A 9 -2.41 -0.38 -12.17
CA ALA A 9 -2.05 -1.68 -11.62
C ALA A 9 -3.29 -2.59 -11.49
N ASN A 10 -3.92 -2.95 -12.62
CA ASN A 10 -4.77 -4.14 -12.68
C ASN A 10 -4.01 -5.25 -13.40
N MET A 11 -3.36 -6.13 -12.65
CA MET A 11 -2.93 -7.42 -13.17
C MET A 11 -3.97 -8.42 -12.69
N MET A 12 -5.03 -8.58 -13.48
CA MET A 12 -6.02 -9.66 -13.32
C MET A 12 -5.34 -11.00 -13.59
N GLU A 13 -4.49 -11.47 -12.68
CA GLU A 13 -4.12 -12.88 -12.64
C GLU A 13 -4.70 -13.53 -11.39
N ARG A 14 -5.86 -14.15 -11.65
CA ARG A 14 -6.59 -15.12 -10.83
C ARG A 14 -7.30 -14.49 -9.63
N ARG A 15 -8.51 -15.01 -9.35
CA ARG A 15 -9.38 -14.66 -8.23
C ARG A 15 -8.68 -14.89 -6.87
N LYS A 16 -7.72 -14.06 -6.51
CA LYS A 16 -7.13 -14.02 -5.18
C LYS A 16 -7.98 -13.10 -4.30
N ARG A 17 -8.29 -13.56 -3.09
CA ARG A 17 -8.82 -12.71 -2.02
C ARG A 17 -7.72 -11.69 -1.67
N ASN A 18 -8.11 -10.49 -1.24
CA ASN A 18 -7.22 -9.37 -0.89
C ASN A 18 -6.54 -8.75 -2.13
N GLY A 19 -7.00 -7.55 -2.50
CA GLY A 19 -6.49 -6.82 -3.65
C GLY A 19 -6.20 -5.38 -3.30
N VAL A 20 -4.95 -4.98 -3.50
CA VAL A 20 -4.52 -3.58 -3.52
C VAL A 20 -4.46 -3.06 -4.96
N GLY A 21 -4.72 -1.77 -5.12
CA GLY A 21 -4.69 -1.06 -6.38
C GLY A 21 -4.42 0.43 -6.19
N VAL A 22 -3.96 1.08 -7.26
CA VAL A 22 -3.79 2.53 -7.34
C VAL A 22 -4.41 3.01 -8.65
N ILE A 23 -5.29 3.99 -8.56
CA ILE A 23 -5.91 4.65 -9.71
C ILE A 23 -5.27 6.03 -9.85
N LEU A 24 -4.74 6.31 -11.03
CA LEU A 24 -4.18 7.61 -11.37
C LEU A 24 -5.08 8.31 -12.39
N LYS A 25 -5.09 9.63 -12.37
CA LYS A 25 -5.69 10.40 -13.48
C LYS A 25 -4.86 10.12 -14.75
N GLU A 26 -5.55 10.04 -15.90
CA GLU A 26 -4.92 9.62 -17.16
C GLU A 26 -3.67 10.42 -17.53
N GLU A 27 -3.64 11.73 -17.19
CA GLU A 27 -2.48 12.61 -17.42
C GLU A 27 -1.19 12.14 -16.73
N TYR A 28 -1.30 11.45 -15.59
CA TYR A 28 -0.17 10.91 -14.84
C TYR A 28 0.18 9.47 -15.21
N SER A 29 -0.57 8.83 -16.12
CA SER A 29 -0.31 7.44 -16.50
C SER A 29 1.07 7.23 -17.14
N LYS A 30 1.58 8.25 -17.84
CA LYS A 30 2.93 8.25 -18.45
C LYS A 30 4.04 8.66 -17.47
N SER A 31 3.66 9.18 -16.30
CA SER A 31 4.57 9.58 -15.23
C SER A 31 4.92 8.44 -14.28
N VAL A 32 4.32 7.26 -14.46
CA VAL A 32 4.64 6.08 -13.65
C VAL A 32 6.04 5.60 -14.01
N VAL A 33 6.93 5.62 -13.03
CA VAL A 33 8.31 5.16 -13.14
C VAL A 33 8.40 3.68 -12.80
N GLU A 34 7.68 3.24 -11.77
CA GLU A 34 7.76 1.86 -11.28
C GLU A 34 6.42 1.44 -10.65
N VAL A 35 6.04 0.19 -10.87
CA VAL A 35 4.97 -0.49 -10.13
C VAL A 35 5.57 -1.77 -9.56
N LYS A 36 5.63 -1.88 -8.23
CA LYS A 36 6.09 -3.08 -7.54
C LYS A 36 4.97 -3.61 -6.65
N ARG A 37 4.51 -4.82 -6.96
CA ARG A 37 3.61 -5.57 -6.07
C ARG A 37 4.46 -6.42 -5.13
N VAL A 38 4.40 -6.12 -3.85
CA VAL A 38 5.21 -6.77 -2.81
C VAL A 38 4.52 -8.04 -2.36
N SER A 39 3.21 -7.96 -2.11
CA SER A 39 2.35 -9.11 -1.78
C SER A 39 0.94 -8.94 -2.35
N ASP A 40 0.02 -9.84 -2.01
CA ASP A 40 -1.41 -9.66 -2.34
C ASP A 40 -2.01 -8.43 -1.63
N ARG A 41 -1.43 -8.03 -0.49
CA ARG A 41 -1.86 -6.97 0.41
C ARG A 41 -1.02 -5.70 0.38
N LEU A 42 0.09 -5.65 -0.35
CA LEU A 42 1.00 -4.51 -0.37
C LEU A 42 1.53 -4.24 -1.77
N MET A 43 1.43 -2.98 -2.22
CA MET A 43 2.04 -2.51 -3.45
C MET A 43 2.58 -1.09 -3.30
N ILE A 44 3.61 -0.78 -4.08
CA ILE A 44 4.17 0.56 -4.20
C ILE A 44 4.18 0.99 -5.67
N VAL A 45 3.75 2.22 -5.93
CA VAL A 45 3.79 2.87 -7.23
C VAL A 45 4.64 4.12 -7.12
N LYS A 46 5.66 4.24 -7.96
CA LYS A 46 6.51 5.42 -8.05
C LYS A 46 6.06 6.25 -9.25
N VAL A 47 5.75 7.52 -9.00
CA VAL A 47 5.30 8.47 -10.02
C VAL A 47 6.19 9.69 -9.96
N GLU A 48 6.71 10.12 -11.10
CA GLU A 48 7.46 11.37 -11.20
C GLU A 48 6.56 12.49 -11.74
N VAL A 49 6.31 13.51 -10.94
CA VAL A 49 5.50 14.66 -11.31
C VAL A 49 6.36 15.91 -11.20
N GLU A 50 6.58 16.60 -12.33
CA GLU A 50 7.33 17.87 -12.39
C GLU A 50 8.73 17.80 -11.72
N GLY A 51 9.43 16.67 -11.90
CA GLY A 51 10.77 16.45 -11.31
C GLY A 51 10.76 16.05 -9.82
N MET A 52 9.58 15.85 -9.23
CA MET A 52 9.41 15.32 -7.89
C MET A 52 8.98 13.84 -7.93
N MET A 53 9.75 12.99 -7.25
CA MET A 53 9.38 11.60 -7.03
C MET A 53 8.34 11.46 -5.93
N ILE A 54 7.19 10.88 -6.26
CA ILE A 54 6.10 10.52 -5.35
C ILE A 54 6.02 9.00 -5.27
N ASN A 55 6.14 8.45 -4.07
CA ASN A 55 6.03 7.04 -3.77
C ASN A 55 4.68 6.80 -3.09
N VAL A 56 3.79 6.07 -3.76
CA VAL A 56 2.45 5.75 -3.27
C VAL A 56 2.42 4.29 -2.84
N ILE A 57 2.27 4.05 -1.54
CA ILE A 57 2.04 2.71 -1.00
C ILE A 57 0.53 2.51 -0.87
N SER A 58 0.03 1.40 -1.43
CA SER A 58 -1.33 0.92 -1.21
C SER A 58 -1.25 -0.39 -0.43
N ALA A 59 -1.89 -0.42 0.74
CA ALA A 59 -1.76 -1.55 1.68
C ALA A 59 -3.12 -1.98 2.29
N TYR A 60 -3.23 -3.26 2.61
CA TYR A 60 -4.39 -3.84 3.30
C TYR A 60 -3.95 -4.81 4.39
N ALA A 61 -3.95 -4.35 5.64
CA ALA A 61 -3.47 -5.14 6.77
C ALA A 61 -4.35 -6.38 7.02
N PRO A 62 -3.78 -7.47 7.57
CA PRO A 62 -4.55 -8.61 8.05
C PRO A 62 -5.61 -8.20 9.09
N GLN A 63 -6.71 -8.95 9.17
CA GLN A 63 -7.75 -8.70 10.16
C GLN A 63 -7.31 -9.18 11.55
N VAL A 64 -8.00 -8.74 12.60
CA VAL A 64 -7.67 -9.13 14.00
C VAL A 64 -7.64 -10.66 14.19
N GLY A 65 -8.49 -11.41 13.49
CA GLY A 65 -8.55 -12.87 13.54
C GLY A 65 -7.55 -13.63 12.66
N CYS A 66 -6.67 -12.93 11.93
CA CYS A 66 -5.59 -13.57 11.18
C CYS A 66 -4.48 -14.08 12.13
N GLU A 67 -3.76 -15.10 11.67
CA GLU A 67 -2.59 -15.66 12.37
C GLU A 67 -1.52 -14.59 12.63
N MET A 68 -0.80 -14.72 13.75
CA MET A 68 0.25 -13.75 14.12
C MET A 68 1.34 -13.66 13.05
N GLU A 69 1.75 -14.79 12.48
CA GLU A 69 2.74 -14.84 11.40
C GLU A 69 2.31 -14.03 10.16
N GLU A 70 1.00 -13.99 9.85
CA GLU A 70 0.49 -13.16 8.75
C GLU A 70 0.61 -11.67 9.07
N LYS A 71 0.36 -11.29 10.33
CA LYS A 71 0.49 -9.90 10.82
C LYS A 71 1.95 -9.45 10.81
N GLU A 72 2.84 -10.23 11.43
CA GLU A 72 4.27 -9.94 11.48
C GLU A 72 4.87 -9.82 10.09
N ARG A 73 4.55 -10.74 9.19
CA ARG A 73 5.00 -10.67 7.79
C ARG A 73 4.53 -9.39 7.11
N PHE A 74 3.26 -9.01 7.29
CA PHE A 74 2.74 -7.77 6.70
C PHE A 74 3.47 -6.52 7.20
N TRP A 75 3.70 -6.42 8.52
CA TRP A 75 4.39 -5.26 9.09
C TRP A 75 5.85 -5.23 8.67
N SER A 76 6.53 -6.37 8.66
CA SER A 76 7.91 -6.49 8.17
C SER A 76 8.05 -6.08 6.70
N GLU A 77 7.14 -6.55 5.83
CA GLU A 77 7.11 -6.14 4.42
C GLU A 77 6.84 -4.63 4.25
N LEU A 78 5.95 -4.06 5.08
CA LEU A 78 5.63 -2.64 5.03
C LEU A 78 6.84 -1.78 5.44
N ASP A 79 7.52 -2.15 6.53
CA ASP A 79 8.70 -1.45 7.03
C ASP A 79 9.82 -1.45 5.99
N GLU A 80 10.10 -2.60 5.37
CA GLU A 80 11.12 -2.70 4.32
C GLU A 80 10.80 -1.77 3.13
N VAL A 81 9.52 -1.68 2.74
CA VAL A 81 9.09 -0.81 1.65
C VAL A 81 9.21 0.66 2.02
N VAL A 82 8.86 1.03 3.25
CA VAL A 82 8.99 2.41 3.76
C VAL A 82 10.46 2.82 3.84
N ASP A 83 11.32 1.96 4.39
CA ASP A 83 12.76 2.18 4.51
C ASP A 83 13.46 2.27 3.14
N GLY A 84 12.94 1.55 2.15
CA GLY A 84 13.42 1.61 0.77
C GLY A 84 13.12 2.92 0.04
N VAL A 85 12.28 3.81 0.59
CA VAL A 85 11.93 5.09 -0.05
C VAL A 85 13.00 6.15 0.23
N PRO A 86 13.62 6.74 -0.81
CA PRO A 86 14.62 7.79 -0.62
C PRO A 86 14.08 9.00 0.13
N THR A 87 14.84 9.53 1.08
CA THR A 87 14.46 10.68 1.94
C THR A 87 14.09 11.95 1.18
N LYS A 88 14.60 12.12 -0.05
CA LYS A 88 14.33 13.29 -0.90
C LYS A 88 12.99 13.21 -1.65
N GLY A 89 12.34 12.04 -1.68
CA GLY A 89 11.04 11.84 -2.31
C GLY A 89 9.87 12.13 -1.37
N ARG A 90 8.66 12.25 -1.93
CA ARG A 90 7.42 12.21 -1.13
C ARG A 90 6.98 10.77 -0.96
N LEU A 91 6.53 10.43 0.25
CA LEU A 91 5.88 9.17 0.55
C LEU A 91 4.42 9.44 0.92
N VAL A 92 3.50 8.70 0.29
CA VAL A 92 2.07 8.71 0.59
C VAL A 92 1.65 7.27 0.83
N ILE A 93 1.00 7.00 1.96
CA ILE A 93 0.46 5.68 2.28
C ILE A 93 -1.06 5.78 2.31
N GLY A 94 -1.72 5.08 1.40
CA GLY A 94 -3.16 4.86 1.43
C GLY A 94 -3.43 3.42 1.81
N ALA A 95 -3.97 3.20 3.02
CA ALA A 95 -4.12 1.84 3.52
C ALA A 95 -5.36 1.68 4.40
N ASP A 96 -5.86 0.45 4.45
CA ASP A 96 -6.74 -0.01 5.52
C ASP A 96 -5.92 -0.88 6.47
N PHE A 97 -5.64 -0.34 7.65
CA PHE A 97 -4.83 -1.00 8.67
C PHE A 97 -5.63 -1.90 9.61
N ASN A 98 -6.97 -1.99 9.47
CA ASN A 98 -7.83 -2.78 10.36
C ASN A 98 -7.62 -2.49 11.87
N GLY A 99 -7.08 -1.33 12.23
CA GLY A 99 -6.80 -0.93 13.60
C GLY A 99 -8.07 -0.48 14.33
N HIS A 100 -8.29 -0.99 15.54
CA HIS A 100 -9.37 -0.54 16.42
C HIS A 100 -8.83 0.41 17.49
N VAL A 101 -9.41 1.60 17.61
CA VAL A 101 -9.06 2.59 18.64
C VAL A 101 -10.13 2.57 19.75
N GLY A 102 -9.79 2.15 20.98
CA GLY A 102 -10.74 2.15 22.11
C GLY A 102 -10.26 1.45 23.39
N LYS A 103 -10.98 1.67 24.51
CA LYS A 103 -10.72 0.99 25.79
C LYS A 103 -11.12 -0.48 25.71
N GLY A 104 -10.12 -1.37 25.77
CA GLY A 104 -10.28 -2.82 25.64
C GLY A 104 -9.03 -3.52 25.08
N ASN A 105 -8.13 -2.76 24.44
CA ASN A 105 -6.88 -3.25 23.84
C ASN A 105 -5.79 -3.65 24.85
N ARG A 106 -6.15 -4.07 26.08
CA ARG A 106 -5.21 -4.50 27.14
C ARG A 106 -4.55 -5.87 26.85
N GLY A 107 -4.36 -6.21 25.58
CA GLY A 107 -3.73 -7.44 25.13
C GLY A 107 -2.98 -7.32 23.80
N ASP A 108 -2.98 -6.15 23.16
CA ASP A 108 -2.30 -5.91 21.87
C ASP A 108 -1.23 -4.81 22.01
N GLU A 109 -0.64 -4.67 23.20
CA GLU A 109 0.45 -3.72 23.50
C GLU A 109 1.85 -4.32 23.29
N GLU A 110 1.98 -5.34 22.44
CA GLU A 110 3.28 -5.89 22.05
C GLU A 110 3.44 -5.92 20.53
N VAL A 111 3.25 -4.78 19.88
CA VAL A 111 3.95 -4.37 18.65
C VAL A 111 3.63 -2.91 18.37
N MET A 112 4.47 -2.03 18.94
CA MET A 112 4.87 -0.76 18.35
C MET A 112 6.34 -0.88 17.98
#